data_AF-X1M7V9-F1
#
_entry.id   AF-X1M7V9-F1
#
_cell.length_a   1.000
_cell.length_b   1.000
_cell.length_c   1.000
_cell.angle_alpha   90.00
_cell.angle_beta   90.00
_cell.angle_gamma   90.00
#
_symmetry.space_group_name_H-M   'P 1'
#
loop_
_entity.id
_entity.type
_entity.pdbx_description
1 polymer ?
#
loop_
_entity_poly.entity_id
_entity_poly.type
_entity_poly.pdbx_seq_one_letter_code
_entity_poly.pdbx_strand_id
1 'polypeptide(L)'
;MDISFFIHPVDMSRILKRLRKKITEVQSEIMEREEKGLIRDPVLEIAYRDLEVLRDKFQSAQERMFRFGLYLTIYGDTQEELRETETI
;
A
#
# COMPACT_ATOMS: atom_id res chain seq x y z
N MET A 1 33.33 5.37 1.41
CA MET A 1 32.01 4.78 1.17
C MET A 1 30.99 5.86 1.38
N ASP A 2 30.09 6.06 0.41
CA ASP A 2 28.99 7.01 0.51
C ASP A 2 27.66 6.27 0.65
N ILE A 3 26.78 6.80 1.49
CA ILE A 3 25.44 6.26 1.71
C ILE A 3 24.44 7.34 1.32
N SER A 4 23.57 7.04 0.36
CA SER A 4 22.54 7.94 -0.11
C SER A 4 21.15 7.36 0.16
N PHE A 5 20.30 8.18 0.78
CA PHE A 5 18.92 7.86 1.11
C PHE A 5 17.96 8.60 0.17
N PHE A 6 17.04 7.88 -0.45
CA PHE A 6 16.01 8.45 -1.32
C PHE A 6 14.62 8.13 -0.76
N ILE A 7 13.83 9.17 -0.53
CA ILE A 7 12.46 9.05 -0.03
C ILE A 7 11.54 9.62 -1.11
N HIS A 8 10.78 8.73 -1.76
CA HIS A 8 9.81 9.12 -2.78
C HIS A 8 8.39 8.99 -2.23
N PRO A 9 7.64 10.09 -2.07
CA PRO A 9 6.25 10.03 -1.63
C PRO A 9 5.40 9.29 -2.67
N VAL A 10 4.50 8.43 -2.21
CA VAL A 10 3.55 7.72 -3.07
C VAL A 10 2.27 8.54 -3.21
N ASP A 11 1.77 8.70 -4.43
CA ASP A 11 0.48 9.35 -4.68
C ASP A 11 -0.68 8.45 -4.22
N MET A 12 -1.23 8.77 -3.05
CA MET A 12 -2.35 8.07 -2.44
C MET A 12 -3.66 8.23 -3.21
N SER A 13 -3.76 9.22 -4.10
CA SER A 13 -4.98 9.50 -4.87
C SER A 13 -5.41 8.30 -5.72
N ARG A 14 -4.45 7.56 -6.29
CA ARG A 14 -4.73 6.36 -7.08
C ARG A 14 -5.27 5.21 -6.23
N ILE A 15 -4.78 5.06 -5.01
CA ILE A 15 -5.21 4.02 -4.06
C ILE A 15 -6.61 4.33 -3.57
N LEU A 16 -6.86 5.56 -3.12
CA LEU A 16 -8.19 6.01 -2.69
C LEU A 16 -9.24 5.85 -3.80
N LYS A 17 -8.88 6.13 -5.06
CA LYS A 17 -9.79 5.91 -6.20
C LYS A 17 -10.13 4.43 -6.40
N ARG A 18 -9.16 3.53 -6.28
CA ARG A 18 -9.40 2.07 -6.35
C ARG A 18 -10.26 1.58 -5.19
N LEU A 19 -9.99 2.08 -3.98
CA LEU A 19 -10.72 1.71 -2.78
C LEU A 19 -12.19 2.13 -2.87
N ARG A 20 -12.46 3.39 -3.28
CA ARG A 20 -13.81 3.88 -3.54
C ARG A 20 -14.57 3.00 -4.52
N LYS A 21 -13.92 2.60 -5.63
CA LYS A 21 -14.54 1.69 -6.62
C LYS A 21 -14.94 0.37 -5.95
N LYS A 22 -14.06 -0.20 -5.10
CA LYS A 22 -14.31 -1.49 -4.47
C LYS A 22 -15.44 -1.43 -3.44
N ILE A 23 -15.51 -0.34 -2.66
CA ILE A 23 -16.62 -0.08 -1.72
C ILE A 23 -17.94 -0.05 -2.48
N THR A 24 -18.00 0.69 -3.59
CA THR A 24 -19.21 0.75 -4.44
C THR A 24 -19.60 -0.62 -4.97
N GLU A 25 -18.66 -1.41 -5.47
CA GLU A 25 -18.95 -2.78 -5.96
C GLU A 25 -19.57 -3.65 -4.86
N VAL A 26 -18.98 -3.67 -3.65
CA VAL A 26 -19.49 -4.49 -2.53
C VAL A 26 -20.86 -3.97 -2.05
N GLN A 27 -21.03 -2.66 -1.94
CA GLN A 27 -22.30 -2.06 -1.53
C GLN A 27 -23.42 -2.37 -2.54
N SER A 28 -23.14 -2.30 -3.84
CA SER A 28 -24.11 -2.65 -4.88
C SER A 28 -24.54 -4.12 -4.78
N GLU A 29 -23.62 -5.02 -4.49
CA GLU A 29 -23.95 -6.44 -4.29
C GLU A 29 -24.82 -6.66 -3.05
N ILE A 30 -24.53 -5.97 -1.94
CA ILE A 30 -25.38 -6.01 -0.74
C ILE A 30 -26.80 -5.52 -1.08
N MET A 31 -26.92 -4.38 -1.76
CA MET A 31 -28.22 -3.81 -2.14
C MET A 31 -29.02 -4.76 -3.06
N GLU A 32 -28.37 -5.37 -4.04
CA GLU A 32 -29.03 -6.33 -4.96
C GLU A 32 -29.56 -7.56 -4.20
N ARG A 33 -28.82 -8.04 -3.20
CA ARG A 33 -29.24 -9.17 -2.37
C ARG A 33 -30.38 -8.79 -1.44
N GLU A 34 -30.34 -7.60 -0.85
CA GLU A 34 -31.43 -7.07 -0.02
C GLU A 34 -32.71 -6.87 -0.85
N GLU A 35 -32.60 -6.35 -2.08
CA GLU A 35 -33.73 -6.21 -3.01
C GLU A 35 -34.36 -7.57 -3.36
N LYS A 36 -33.54 -8.60 -3.52
CA LYS A 36 -33.99 -9.99 -3.75
C LYS A 36 -34.55 -10.66 -2.48
N GLY A 37 -34.55 -9.99 -1.33
CA GLY A 37 -34.99 -10.55 -0.06
C GLY A 37 -34.10 -11.69 0.45
N LEU A 38 -32.85 -11.77 -0.02
CA LEU A 38 -31.90 -12.78 0.43
C LEU A 38 -31.43 -12.47 1.85
N ILE A 39 -31.11 -13.53 2.60
CA ILE A 39 -30.49 -13.38 3.92
C ILE A 39 -29.15 -12.67 3.74
N ARG A 40 -28.90 -11.71 4.64
CA ARG A 40 -27.65 -10.95 4.71
C ARG A 40 -26.46 -11.87 4.73
N ASP A 41 -25.49 -11.58 3.86
CA ASP A 41 -24.24 -12.32 3.79
C ASP A 41 -23.22 -11.68 4.74
N PRO A 42 -22.83 -12.35 5.84
CA PRO A 42 -21.86 -11.80 6.80
C PRO A 42 -20.51 -11.50 6.16
N VAL A 43 -20.13 -12.22 5.10
CA VAL A 43 -18.85 -12.02 4.41
C VAL A 43 -18.85 -10.69 3.66
N LEU A 44 -19.95 -10.35 2.98
CA LEU A 44 -20.08 -9.05 2.29
C LEU A 44 -20.10 -7.88 3.27
N GLU A 45 -20.79 -8.02 4.40
CA GLU A 45 -20.84 -7.01 5.46
C GLU A 45 -19.47 -6.76 6.09
N ILE A 46 -18.72 -7.84 6.39
CA ILE A 46 -17.35 -7.73 6.90
C ILE A 46 -16.45 -7.07 5.85
N ALA A 47 -16.53 -7.49 4.59
CA ALA A 47 -15.75 -6.91 3.52
C ALA A 47 -16.03 -5.41 3.34
N TYR A 48 -17.30 -4.99 3.38
CA TYR A 48 -17.69 -3.58 3.33
C TYR A 48 -17.08 -2.79 4.49
N ARG A 49 -17.20 -3.31 5.72
CA ARG A 49 -16.67 -2.68 6.92
C ARG A 49 -15.15 -2.54 6.89
N ASP A 50 -14.44 -3.57 6.44
CA ASP A 50 -12.98 -3.56 6.34
C ASP A 50 -12.51 -2.54 5.30
N LEU A 51 -13.23 -2.41 4.17
CA LEU A 51 -12.93 -1.40 3.16
C LEU A 51 -13.17 0.03 3.66
N GLU A 52 -14.23 0.26 4.44
CA GLU A 52 -14.50 1.56 5.09
C GLU A 52 -13.41 1.91 6.11
N VAL A 53 -13.02 0.97 6.97
CA VAL A 53 -11.92 1.16 7.93
C VAL A 53 -10.62 1.51 7.21
N LEU A 54 -10.33 0.81 6.11
CA LEU A 54 -9.14 1.08 5.30
C LEU A 54 -9.22 2.48 4.65
N ARG A 55 -10.39 2.89 4.18
CA ARG A 55 -10.61 4.22 3.58
C ARG A 55 -10.36 5.32 4.60
N ASP A 56 -10.89 5.15 5.81
CA ASP A 56 -10.76 6.14 6.87
C ASP A 56 -9.30 6.26 7.31
N LYS A 57 -8.54 5.15 7.38
CA LYS A 57 -7.08 5.17 7.63
C LYS A 57 -6.30 5.93 6.55
N PHE A 58 -6.68 5.80 5.29
CA PHE A 58 -6.01 6.52 4.20
C PHE A 58 -6.41 8.01 4.14
N GLN A 59 -7.66 8.35 4.48
CA GLN A 59 -8.13 9.73 4.49
C GLN A 59 -7.62 10.54 5.68
N SER A 60 -7.43 9.91 6.84
CA SER A 60 -6.93 10.60 8.05
C SER A 60 -5.47 11.07 7.96
N ALA A 61 -4.80 10.84 6.82
CA ALA A 61 -3.40 11.21 6.57
C ALA A 61 -2.40 10.65 7.60
N GLN A 62 -2.80 9.64 8.38
CA GLN A 62 -1.99 9.09 9.45
C GLN A 62 -0.80 8.27 8.90
N GLU A 63 -0.89 7.77 7.67
CA GLU A 63 0.20 7.09 6.98
C GLU A 63 0.52 7.74 5.63
N ARG A 64 1.54 8.61 5.60
CA ARG A 64 2.18 9.00 4.34
C ARG A 64 3.00 7.81 3.87
N MET A 65 2.56 7.11 2.83
CA MET A 65 3.38 6.06 2.23
C MET A 65 4.53 6.67 1.43
N PHE A 66 5.73 6.16 1.66
CA PHE A 66 6.92 6.53 0.91
C PHE A 66 7.66 5.28 0.45
N ARG A 67 8.22 5.34 -0.76
CA ARG A 67 9.19 4.37 -1.23
C ARG A 67 10.56 4.84 -0.78
N PHE A 68 11.25 3.97 -0.05
CA PHE A 68 12.60 4.20 0.42
C PHE A 68 13.61 3.48 -0.49
N GLY A 69 14.67 4.19 -0.89
CA GLY A 69 15.81 3.64 -1.62
C GLY A 69 17.10 3.95 -0.86
N LEU A 70 17.94 2.93 -0.67
CA LEU A 70 19.26 3.04 -0.06
C LEU A 70 20.30 2.69 -1.13
N TYR A 71 21.19 3.62 -1.41
CA TYR A 71 22.33 3.39 -2.31
C TYR A 71 23.62 3.49 -1.51
N LEU A 72 24.42 2.43 -1.53
CA LEU A 72 25.75 2.42 -0.96
C LEU A 72 26.76 2.44 -2.10
N THR A 73 27.69 3.40 -2.07
CA THR A 73 28.80 3.50 -3.00
C THR A 73 30.08 3.20 -2.23
N ILE A 74 30.77 2.11 -2.58
CA ILE A 74 32.04 1.71 -1.97
C ILE A 74 33.16 2.08 -2.94
N TYR A 75 34.22 2.69 -2.43
CA TYR A 75 35.41 3.06 -3.20
C TYR A 75 36.55 2.12 -2.81
N GLY A 76 37.35 1.70 -3.78
CA GLY A 76 38.57 0.92 -3.58
C GLY A 76 39.49 1.14 -4.77
N ASP A 77 40.79 1.14 -4.52
CA ASP A 77 41.80 1.46 -5.53
C ASP A 77 42.11 0.25 -6.41
N THR A 78 41.75 -0.96 -5.96
CA THR A 78 41.89 -2.22 -6.70
C THR A 78 40.63 -3.09 -6.62
N GLN A 79 40.45 -4.00 -7.60
CA GLN A 79 39.35 -4.95 -7.59
C GLN A 79 39.40 -5.97 -6.44
N GLU A 80 40.56 -6.17 -5.81
CA GLU A 80 40.73 -7.06 -4.66
C GLU A 80 40.08 -6.44 -3.42
N GLU A 81 40.39 -5.16 -3.13
CA GLU A 81 39.87 -4.41 -1.98
C GLU A 81 38.34 -4.23 -2.02
N LEU A 82 37.77 -4.01 -3.21
CA LEU A 82 36.32 -3.93 -3.38
C LEU A 82 35.62 -5.27 -3.09
N ARG A 83 36.26 -6.40 -3.44
CA ARG A 83 35.70 -7.76 -3.23
C ARG A 83 35.75 -8.20 -1.78
N GLU A 84 36.79 -7.84 -1.03
CA GLU A 84 36.85 -8.09 0.42
C GLU A 84 35.74 -7.33 1.16
N THR A 85 35.36 -6.14 0.67
CA THR A 85 34.33 -5.30 1.30
C THR A 85 32.89 -5.77 0.97
N GLU A 86 32.68 -6.44 -0.17
CA GLU A 86 31.37 -7.01 -0.58
C GLU A 86 30.97 -8.26 0.24
N THR A 87 31.93 -8.90 0.92
CA THR A 87 31.71 -10.12 1.70
C THR A 87 31.40 -9.79 3.17
N ILE A 88 30.19 -9.29 3.44
CA ILE A 88 29.59 -9.25 4.79
C ILE A 88 28.17 -9.81 4.73
#